data_AF-A0A073JWR0-F1
#
_entry.id   AF-A0A073JWR0-F1
#
_cell.length_a   1.000
_cell.length_b   1.000
_cell.length_c   1.000
_cell.angle_alpha   90.00
_cell.angle_beta   90.00
_cell.angle_gamma   90.00
#
_symmetry.space_group_name_H-M   'P 1'
#
loop_
_entity.id
_entity.type
_entity.pdbx_description
1 polymer ?
#
loop_
_entity_poly.entity_id
_entity_poly.type
_entity_poly.pdbx_seq_one_letter_code
_entity_poly.pdbx_strand_id
1 'polypeptide(L)'
;KGVKWWVVQGFPINKDKLVNEVKTYLVEQSDSEDGFKSIEVEYHFTSGHCVDVVYKDEPNVIYTYRYIEDVSEKNSKGKKVLIYYVKLTDGQDEEIYQFKHMHQEL
;
A
#
# COMPACT_ATOMS: atom_id res chain seq x y z
N LYS A 1 26.87 28.90 16.59
CA LYS A 1 25.61 28.75 15.82
C LYS A 1 25.23 27.27 15.87
N GLY A 2 24.20 26.90 16.64
CA GLY A 2 23.80 25.50 16.83
C GLY A 2 22.92 25.03 15.68
N VAL A 3 23.22 23.86 15.12
CA VAL A 3 22.38 23.19 14.14
C VAL A 3 21.12 22.68 14.85
N LYS A 4 19.96 23.15 14.43
CA LYS A 4 18.66 22.76 14.98
C LYS A 4 18.17 21.55 14.17
N TRP A 5 18.27 20.36 14.75
CA TRP A 5 17.75 19.13 14.16
C TRP A 5 16.24 19.08 14.36
N TRP A 6 15.48 19.08 13.27
CA TRP A 6 14.06 18.74 13.31
C TRP A 6 13.97 17.22 13.23
N VAL A 7 13.67 16.56 14.34
CA VAL A 7 13.25 15.15 14.31
C VAL A 7 11.85 15.15 13.72
N VAL A 8 11.70 14.64 12.50
CA VAL A 8 10.40 14.26 11.98
C VAL A 8 9.99 13.01 12.77
N GLN A 9 9.37 13.21 13.93
CA GLN A 9 8.70 12.12 14.64
C GLN A 9 7.51 11.72 13.77
N GLY A 10 7.71 10.71 12.92
CA GLY A 10 6.59 9.99 12.32
C GLY A 10 5.71 9.49 13.47
N PHE A 11 4.41 9.79 13.41
CA PHE A 11 3.44 9.24 14.34
C PHE A 11 3.64 7.72 14.46
N PRO A 12 3.46 7.11 15.65
CA PRO A 12 3.54 5.66 15.78
C PRO A 12 2.49 5.04 14.85
N ILE A 13 2.96 4.33 13.82
CA ILE A 13 2.07 3.65 12.88
C ILE A 13 1.75 2.27 13.44
N ASN A 14 0.46 2.01 13.56
CA ASN A 14 -0.03 0.67 13.85
C ASN A 14 0.00 -0.14 12.54
N LYS A 15 1.08 -0.91 12.35
CA LYS A 15 1.28 -1.75 11.15
C LYS A 15 0.13 -2.72 10.93
N ASP A 16 -0.37 -3.35 11.99
CA ASP A 16 -1.47 -4.32 11.92
C ASP A 16 -2.76 -3.66 11.45
N LYS A 17 -3.04 -2.43 11.93
CA LYS A 17 -4.19 -1.64 11.45
C LYS A 17 -4.06 -1.37 9.95
N LEU A 18 -2.88 -0.93 9.50
CA LEU A 18 -2.63 -0.61 8.09
C LEU A 18 -2.81 -1.84 7.19
N VAL A 19 -2.24 -2.98 7.61
CA VAL A 19 -2.39 -4.26 6.92
C VAL A 19 -3.86 -4.68 6.87
N ASN A 20 -4.60 -4.57 7.98
CA ASN A 20 -6.01 -4.93 8.00
C ASN A 20 -6.84 -4.02 7.09
N GLU A 21 -6.56 -2.72 7.04
CA GLU A 21 -7.28 -1.79 6.16
C GLU A 21 -7.03 -2.11 4.68
N VAL A 22 -5.79 -2.41 4.29
CA VAL A 22 -5.47 -2.82 2.91
C VAL A 22 -6.10 -4.18 2.59
N LYS A 23 -6.02 -5.16 3.50
CA LYS A 23 -6.69 -6.45 3.31
C LYS A 23 -8.20 -6.30 3.10
N THR A 24 -8.87 -5.52 3.94
CA THR A 24 -10.31 -5.28 3.80
C THR A 24 -10.63 -4.67 2.45
N TYR A 25 -9.86 -3.67 2.00
CA TYR A 25 -10.05 -3.08 0.68
C TYR A 25 -9.90 -4.12 -0.46
N LEU A 26 -8.86 -4.95 -0.43
CA LEU A 26 -8.62 -5.96 -1.48
C LEU A 26 -9.74 -7.00 -1.54
N VAL A 27 -10.21 -7.45 -0.37
CA VAL A 27 -11.37 -8.35 -0.29
C VAL A 27 -12.64 -7.69 -0.82
N GLU A 28 -12.85 -6.39 -0.56
CA GLU A 28 -13.96 -5.62 -1.15
C GLU A 28 -13.85 -5.51 -2.68
N GLN A 29 -12.64 -5.59 -3.25
CA GLN A 29 -12.39 -5.68 -4.70
C GLN A 29 -12.48 -7.11 -5.26
N SER A 30 -12.98 -8.08 -4.47
CA SER A 30 -13.14 -9.50 -4.83
C SER A 30 -11.86 -10.34 -4.79
N ASP A 31 -10.78 -9.87 -4.17
CA ASP A 31 -9.61 -10.71 -3.93
C ASP A 31 -9.91 -11.77 -2.86
N SER A 32 -9.31 -12.95 -3.01
CA SER A 32 -9.40 -14.00 -2.00
C SER A 32 -8.42 -13.75 -0.86
N GLU A 33 -8.89 -13.83 0.39
CA GLU A 33 -8.02 -13.77 1.58
C GLU A 33 -6.90 -14.83 1.56
N ASP A 34 -7.19 -16.01 1.00
CA ASP A 34 -6.23 -17.10 0.85
C ASP A 34 -5.30 -16.90 -0.36
N GLY A 35 -5.54 -15.89 -1.20
CA GLY A 35 -4.73 -15.57 -2.38
C GLY A 35 -3.40 -14.90 -2.06
N PHE A 36 -3.27 -14.30 -0.88
CA PHE A 36 -2.08 -13.57 -0.48
C PHE A 36 -0.92 -14.51 -0.09
N LYS A 37 0.25 -14.27 -0.67
CA LYS A 37 1.52 -14.92 -0.27
C LYS A 37 2.18 -14.17 0.89
N SER A 38 2.23 -12.85 0.80
CA SER A 38 2.76 -11.97 1.85
C SER A 38 2.11 -10.60 1.81
N ILE A 39 1.95 -9.98 2.98
CA ILE A 39 1.45 -8.61 3.15
C ILE A 39 2.29 -7.94 4.23
N GLU A 40 3.05 -6.90 3.88
CA GLU A 40 4.05 -6.30 4.75
C GLU A 40 3.99 -4.77 4.70
N VAL A 41 4.35 -4.10 5.81
CA VAL A 41 4.39 -2.63 5.87
C VAL A 41 5.82 -2.15 5.65
N GLU A 42 6.02 -1.45 4.55
CA GLU A 42 7.29 -0.89 4.12
C GLU A 42 7.32 0.64 4.22
N TYR A 43 8.49 1.19 4.52
CA TYR A 43 8.69 2.64 4.56
C TYR A 43 9.35 3.12 3.27
N HIS A 44 8.61 3.90 2.49
CA HIS A 44 9.10 4.57 1.30
C HIS A 44 9.47 6.01 1.65
N PHE A 45 10.69 6.43 1.33
CA PHE A 45 11.19 7.76 1.68
C PHE A 45 10.30 8.91 1.14
N THR A 46 9.73 8.74 -0.05
CA THR A 46 8.87 9.75 -0.70
C THR A 46 7.40 9.66 -0.30
N SER A 47 6.94 8.47 0.08
CA SER A 47 5.51 8.16 0.25
C SER A 47 5.11 7.86 1.70
N GLY A 48 6.07 7.72 2.62
CA GLY A 48 5.81 7.27 3.97
C GLY A 48 5.56 5.76 4.03
N HIS A 49 4.68 5.32 4.91
CA HIS A 49 4.42 3.89 5.07
C HIS A 49 3.41 3.41 4.03
N CYS A 50 3.79 2.35 3.33
CA CYS A 50 2.99 1.63 2.34
C CYS A 50 2.81 0.17 2.77
N VAL A 51 1.88 -0.52 2.14
CA VAL A 51 1.65 -1.95 2.33
C VAL A 51 1.99 -2.66 1.02
N ASP A 52 3.00 -3.50 1.04
CA ASP A 52 3.37 -4.35 -0.08
C ASP A 52 2.61 -5.67 0.02
N VAL A 53 1.98 -6.05 -1.09
CA VAL A 53 1.19 -7.27 -1.24
C VAL A 53 1.77 -8.09 -2.36
N VAL A 54 2.02 -9.38 -2.08
CA VAL A 54 2.43 -10.36 -3.09
C VAL A 54 1.39 -11.47 -3.10
N TYR A 55 0.91 -11.83 -4.29
CA TYR A 55 -0.08 -12.89 -4.47
C TYR A 55 0.59 -14.23 -4.75
N LYS A 56 -0.09 -15.33 -4.40
CA LYS A 56 0.42 -16.69 -4.65
C LYS A 56 0.51 -17.01 -6.14
N ASP A 57 -0.41 -16.48 -6.95
CA ASP A 57 -0.48 -16.72 -8.39
C ASP A 57 0.32 -15.71 -9.23
N GLU A 58 0.85 -14.66 -8.59
CA GLU A 58 1.78 -13.68 -9.17
C GLU A 58 2.94 -13.41 -8.19
N PRO A 59 3.78 -14.42 -7.87
CA PRO A 59 4.78 -14.32 -6.82
C PRO A 59 5.95 -13.38 -7.13
N ASN A 60 6.02 -12.87 -8.37
CA ASN A 60 7.05 -11.96 -8.86
C ASN A 60 6.54 -10.52 -9.03
N VAL A 61 5.30 -10.24 -8.62
CA VAL A 61 4.71 -8.91 -8.65
C VAL A 61 4.57 -8.41 -7.22
N ILE A 62 5.05 -7.20 -6.96
CA ILE A 62 4.78 -6.47 -5.72
C ILE A 62 3.74 -5.41 -6.03
N TYR A 63 2.61 -5.48 -5.33
CA TYR A 63 1.56 -4.48 -5.34
C TYR A 63 1.71 -3.61 -4.10
N THR A 64 2.15 -2.38 -4.26
CA THR A 64 2.38 -1.42 -3.18
C THR A 64 1.17 -0.51 -3.02
N TYR A 65 0.53 -0.56 -1.85
CA TYR A 65 -0.66 0.18 -1.50
C TYR A 65 -0.33 1.27 -0.48
N ARG A 66 -0.58 2.53 -0.85
CA ARG A 66 -0.43 3.66 0.07
C ARG A 66 -1.78 4.05 0.62
N TYR A 67 -1.95 3.89 1.93
CA TYR A 67 -3.15 4.36 2.61
C TYR A 67 -2.98 5.83 3.03
N ILE A 68 -3.83 6.72 2.49
CA ILE A 68 -3.88 8.12 2.90
C ILE A 68 -5.22 8.39 3.59
N GLU A 69 -5.17 8.76 4.87
CA GLU A 69 -6.32 9.28 5.59
C GLU A 69 -6.49 10.76 5.21
N ASP A 70 -7.54 11.07 4.45
CA ASP A 70 -7.87 12.46 4.13
C ASP A 70 -8.43 13.16 5.38
N VAL A 71 -7.60 14.03 5.97
CA VAL A 71 -7.95 14.83 7.16
C VAL A 71 -8.60 16.18 6.82
N SER A 72 -8.78 16.50 5.53
CA SER A 72 -9.30 17.81 5.10
C SER A 72 -10.81 17.97 5.32
N GLU A 73 -11.56 16.88 5.40
CA GLU A 73 -12.98 16.88 5.70
C GLU A 73 -13.24 16.40 7.14
N LYS A 74 -13.32 17.35 8.08
CA LYS A 74 -13.56 17.10 9.52
C LYS A 74 -14.82 16.28 9.85
N ASN A 75 -15.68 15.97 8.87
CA ASN A 75 -16.93 15.22 9.04
C ASN A 75 -17.09 14.04 8.07
N SER A 76 -16.11 13.75 7.22
CA SER A 76 -16.22 12.65 6.26
C SER A 76 -15.43 11.44 6.75
N LYS A 77 -16.14 10.52 7.40
CA LYS A 77 -15.71 9.13 7.39
C LYS A 77 -15.59 8.68 5.93
N GLY A 78 -14.36 8.59 5.42
CA GLY A 78 -14.09 7.60 4.39
C GLY A 78 -13.87 8.12 2.98
N LYS A 79 -12.79 8.86 2.78
CA LYS A 79 -12.00 8.65 1.56
C LYS A 79 -10.58 8.26 1.94
N LYS A 80 -10.30 6.99 1.71
CA LYS A 80 -9.03 6.31 1.96
C LYS A 80 -8.42 6.12 0.57
N VAL A 81 -7.67 7.11 0.09
CA VAL A 81 -7.08 6.99 -1.25
C VAL A 81 -5.97 5.95 -1.17
N LEU A 82 -6.17 4.84 -1.87
CA LEU A 82 -5.20 3.79 -2.09
C LEU A 82 -4.46 4.11 -3.38
N ILE A 83 -3.37 4.88 -3.28
CA ILE A 83 -2.47 5.00 -4.42
C ILE A 83 -1.73 3.67 -4.54
N TYR A 84 -1.83 3.05 -5.71
CA TYR A 84 -1.13 1.80 -6.00
C TYR A 84 0.08 2.04 -6.89
N TYR A 85 1.14 1.29 -6.65
CA TYR A 85 2.27 1.13 -7.56
C TYR A 85 2.53 -0.37 -7.71
N VAL A 86 2.95 -0.79 -8.90
CA VAL A 86 3.32 -2.19 -9.16
C VAL A 86 4.79 -2.26 -9.52
N LYS A 87 5.44 -3.37 -9.17
CA LYS A 87 6.82 -3.64 -9.54
C LYS A 87 7.01 -5.11 -9.88
N LEU A 88 7.67 -5.38 -11.00
CA LEU A 88 8.13 -6.74 -11.33
C LEU A 88 9.49 -7.01 -10.70
N THR A 89 9.66 -8.18 -10.08
CA THR A 89 10.92 -8.59 -9.43
C THR A 89 11.74 -9.56 -10.28
N ASP A 90 11.20 -10.04 -11.40
CA ASP A 90 11.85 -11.01 -12.29
C ASP A 90 12.43 -10.39 -13.56
N GLY A 91 12.33 -9.07 -13.72
CA GLY A 91 12.90 -8.33 -14.85
C GLY A 91 12.08 -8.43 -16.14
N GLN A 92 10.84 -8.92 -16.08
CA GLN A 92 9.89 -8.78 -17.19
C GLN A 92 9.55 -7.31 -17.44
N ASP A 93 9.10 -7.03 -18.66
CA ASP A 93 8.70 -5.69 -19.08
C ASP A 93 7.31 -5.35 -18.52
N GLU A 94 7.26 -4.31 -17.69
CA GLU A 94 6.04 -3.82 -17.03
C GLU A 94 5.01 -3.27 -18.04
N GLU A 95 5.42 -2.82 -19.23
CA GLU A 95 4.50 -2.26 -20.24
C GLU A 95 3.61 -3.32 -20.89
N ILE A 96 4.06 -4.57 -20.90
CA ILE A 96 3.35 -5.69 -21.54
C ILE A 96 2.80 -6.72 -20.54
N TYR A 97 3.15 -6.57 -19.25
CA TYR A 97 2.68 -7.48 -18.21
C TYR A 97 1.22 -7.21 -17.86
N GLN A 98 0.41 -8.28 -17.80
CA GLN A 98 -0.99 -8.19 -17.41
C GLN A 98 -1.14 -8.39 -15.90
N PHE A 99 -1.17 -7.29 -15.15
CA PHE A 99 -1.38 -7.29 -13.71
C PHE A 99 -2.82 -7.72 -13.36
N LYS A 100 -3.00 -8.88 -12.74
CA LYS A 100 -4.35 -9.41 -12.42
C LYS A 100 -5.01 -8.71 -11.24
N HIS A 101 -4.21 -8.30 -10.25
CA HIS A 101 -4.70 -7.74 -8.99
C HIS A 101 -4.57 -6.21 -8.94
N MET A 102 -4.52 -5.58 -10.11
CA MET A 102 -4.51 -4.13 -10.23
C MET A 102 -5.93 -3.59 -10.16
N HIS A 103 -6.29 -3.01 -9.01
CA HIS A 103 -7.60 -2.44 -8.77
C HIS A 103 -7.62 -0.94 -9.13
N GLN A 104 -8.63 -0.49 -9.88
CA GLN A 104 -8.78 0.93 -10.22
C GLN A 104 -9.26 1.73 -8.98
N GLU A 105 -8.79 2.97 -8.85
CA GLU A 105 -9.26 3.89 -7.79
C GLU A 105 -10.79 4.13 -7.91
N LEU A 106 -11.47 4.23 -6.76
CA LEU A 106 -12.87 4.68 -6.65
C LEU A 106 -12.99 6.19 -6.90
#